data_AF-A0A7X4E6K5-F1
#
_entry.id   AF-A0A7X4E6K5-F1
#
_cell.length_a   1.000
_cell.length_b   1.000
_cell.length_c   1.000
_cell.angle_alpha   90.00
_cell.angle_beta   90.00
_cell.angle_gamma   90.00
#
_symmetry.space_group_name_H-M   'P 1'
#
loop_
_entity.id
_entity.type
_entity.pdbx_description
1 polymer ?
#
loop_
_entity_poly.entity_id
_entity_poly.type
_entity_poly.pdbx_seq_one_letter_code
_entity_poly.pdbx_strand_id
1 'polypeptide(L)'
;MTTTTWAGRVTAAVGACAVAALVVAAGSTVASAQDDAAPSVWDGVYSADQAKRGQALYRESCARCHGEDLSGANARPLAGEAFIRDWGGLTLDSVLTRARTMPPGGAGSLGEEGYLAIMAYILEVNAFPVGAGDLTMAHAADVLVHGPDGPDAVPNFALVQVVGCLARDAEDRGWIVTSASEPIRTRDPEASKDDLLMITQATPLGDNSFELMYVFPDPASYRGHRVEAKGFLIRREEPGAVDALNVTVVASLDATCQP
;
A
#
# COMPACT_ATOMS: atom_id res chain seq x y z
N MET A 1 -53.59 -46.64 55.56
CA MET A 1 -53.88 -46.46 57.00
C MET A 1 -52.89 -45.40 57.49
N THR A 2 -53.31 -44.13 57.44
CA THR A 2 -53.77 -43.33 58.61
C THR A 2 -52.57 -42.85 59.45
N THR A 3 -52.18 -41.57 59.31
CA THR A 3 -52.36 -40.48 60.32
C THR A 3 -51.37 -40.57 61.48
N THR A 4 -50.83 -39.54 62.14
CA THR A 4 -50.89 -38.07 62.09
C THR A 4 -49.97 -37.58 63.24
N THR A 5 -49.41 -36.36 63.08
CA THR A 5 -48.91 -35.41 64.11
C THR A 5 -47.75 -35.77 65.04
N TRP A 6 -46.79 -34.84 65.19
CA TRP A 6 -46.80 -33.86 66.28
C TRP A 6 -45.81 -32.70 66.04
N ALA A 7 -46.20 -31.49 66.46
CA ALA A 7 -45.47 -30.25 66.30
C ALA A 7 -44.65 -29.92 67.57
N GLY A 8 -43.44 -29.38 67.40
CA GLY A 8 -42.60 -28.83 68.46
C GLY A 8 -41.90 -27.55 68.01
N ARG A 9 -42.30 -26.42 68.59
CA ARG A 9 -41.68 -25.07 68.61
C ARG A 9 -40.41 -25.11 69.51
N VAL A 10 -39.39 -24.24 69.52
CA VAL A 10 -39.13 -22.87 69.04
C VAL A 10 -37.63 -22.53 69.31
N THR A 11 -37.03 -21.72 68.41
CA THR A 11 -35.89 -20.77 68.55
C THR A 11 -34.53 -21.15 69.16
N ALA A 12 -33.46 -20.89 68.40
CA ALA A 12 -32.39 -19.93 68.76
C ALA A 12 -31.59 -19.55 67.50
N ALA A 13 -31.26 -18.27 67.38
CA ALA A 13 -30.59 -17.66 66.24
C ALA A 13 -29.10 -17.37 66.53
N VAL A 14 -28.39 -17.02 65.45
CA VAL A 14 -27.17 -16.18 65.35
C VAL A 14 -25.82 -16.89 65.20
N GLY A 15 -25.13 -16.54 64.10
CA GLY A 15 -23.65 -16.53 63.95
C GLY A 15 -23.09 -17.51 62.93
N ALA A 16 -23.30 -17.36 61.61
CA ALA A 16 -22.52 -16.51 60.68
C ALA A 16 -20.99 -16.78 60.67
N CYS A 17 -20.52 -17.50 59.64
CA CYS A 17 -19.26 -17.28 58.93
C CYS A 17 -19.21 -18.21 57.70
N ALA A 18 -19.96 -17.88 56.65
CA ALA A 18 -19.82 -18.51 55.34
C ALA A 18 -18.77 -17.72 54.53
N VAL A 19 -17.60 -18.32 54.36
CA VAL A 19 -16.56 -17.80 53.45
C VAL A 19 -17.02 -18.10 52.02
N ALA A 20 -17.60 -17.10 51.36
CA ALA A 20 -17.90 -17.17 49.93
C ALA A 20 -16.61 -16.91 49.14
N ALA A 21 -16.03 -17.97 48.55
CA ALA A 21 -14.93 -17.84 47.62
C ALA A 21 -15.46 -17.27 46.29
N LEU A 22 -15.17 -15.99 46.03
CA LEU A 22 -15.43 -15.35 44.74
C LEU A 22 -14.30 -15.75 43.77
N VAL A 23 -14.58 -16.67 42.86
CA VAL A 23 -13.69 -16.94 41.71
C VAL A 23 -13.95 -15.85 40.68
N VAL A 24 -13.09 -14.82 40.66
CA VAL A 24 -13.06 -13.83 39.58
C VAL A 24 -12.37 -14.49 38.38
N ALA A 25 -13.16 -15.02 37.45
CA ALA A 25 -12.66 -15.41 36.14
C ALA A 25 -12.30 -14.13 35.36
N ALA A 26 -11.02 -13.77 35.38
CA ALA A 26 -10.48 -12.76 34.48
C ALA A 26 -10.51 -13.32 33.05
N GLY A 27 -11.58 -13.02 32.32
CA GLY A 27 -11.65 -13.27 30.89
C GLY A 27 -10.65 -12.36 30.19
N SER A 28 -9.54 -12.93 29.73
CA SER A 28 -8.63 -12.26 28.80
C SER A 28 -9.38 -12.04 27.49
N THR A 29 -9.92 -10.85 27.27
CA THR A 29 -10.27 -10.41 25.92
C THR A 29 -8.97 -10.25 25.16
N VAL A 30 -8.61 -11.28 24.39
CA VAL A 30 -7.61 -11.14 23.34
C VAL A 30 -8.25 -10.19 22.33
N ALA A 31 -7.88 -8.92 22.38
CA ALA A 31 -8.18 -7.98 21.31
C ALA A 31 -7.38 -8.48 20.11
N SER A 32 -8.06 -9.09 19.14
CA SER A 32 -7.50 -9.32 17.82
C SER A 32 -7.09 -7.94 17.29
N ALA A 33 -5.79 -7.69 17.14
CA ALA A 33 -5.35 -6.65 16.22
C ALA A 33 -5.90 -7.07 14.85
N GLN A 34 -6.93 -6.37 14.37
CA GLN A 34 -7.22 -6.41 12.95
C GLN A 34 -6.00 -5.80 12.29
N ASP A 35 -5.24 -6.61 11.56
CA ASP A 35 -4.35 -6.09 10.55
C ASP A 35 -5.24 -5.29 9.59
N ASP A 36 -5.29 -3.97 9.77
CA ASP A 36 -5.95 -3.04 8.86
C ASP A 36 -5.11 -3.01 7.57
N ALA A 37 -5.19 -4.09 6.79
CA ALA A 37 -4.65 -4.14 5.45
C ALA A 37 -5.28 -3.00 4.65
N ALA A 38 -4.44 -2.21 3.97
CA ALA A 38 -4.91 -1.10 3.15
C ALA A 38 -5.94 -1.61 2.12
N PRO A 39 -7.00 -0.83 1.80
CA PRO A 39 -7.94 -1.20 0.76
C PRO A 39 -7.24 -1.51 -0.56
N SER A 40 -7.83 -2.40 -1.35
CA SER A 40 -7.25 -2.90 -2.59
C SER A 40 -8.31 -3.02 -3.68
N VAL A 41 -7.84 -3.17 -4.91
CA VAL A 41 -8.70 -3.45 -6.07
C VAL A 41 -9.55 -4.72 -5.90
N TRP A 42 -9.23 -5.59 -4.94
CA TRP A 42 -10.00 -6.80 -4.64
C TRP A 42 -11.18 -6.59 -3.69
N ASP A 43 -11.32 -5.40 -3.10
CA ASP A 43 -12.35 -5.11 -2.09
C ASP A 43 -13.69 -4.63 -2.68
N GLY A 44 -13.88 -4.74 -4.00
CA GLY A 44 -15.11 -4.27 -4.64
C GLY A 44 -15.23 -2.74 -4.58
N VAL A 45 -14.29 -2.04 -5.19
CA VAL A 45 -14.14 -0.58 -5.01
C VAL A 45 -14.97 0.28 -5.98
N TYR A 46 -15.71 -0.36 -6.89
CA TYR A 46 -16.49 0.31 -7.94
C TYR A 46 -17.81 -0.42 -8.20
N SER A 47 -18.80 0.26 -8.79
CA SER A 47 -20.11 -0.33 -9.12
C SER A 47 -20.20 -0.76 -10.58
N ALA A 48 -21.07 -1.74 -10.87
CA ALA A 48 -21.35 -2.16 -12.25
C ALA A 48 -21.92 -1.01 -13.10
N ASP A 49 -22.74 -0.14 -12.52
CA ASP A 49 -23.30 1.01 -13.24
C ASP A 49 -22.20 2.04 -13.58
N GLN A 50 -21.23 2.23 -12.70
CA GLN A 50 -20.07 3.09 -12.96
C GLN A 50 -19.19 2.50 -14.07
N ALA A 51 -18.89 1.20 -14.04
CA ALA A 51 -18.14 0.52 -15.08
C ALA A 51 -18.85 0.58 -16.44
N LYS A 52 -20.17 0.39 -16.48
CA LYS A 52 -20.98 0.50 -17.70
C LYS A 52 -20.92 1.90 -18.31
N ARG A 53 -20.99 2.97 -17.50
CA ARG A 53 -20.78 4.35 -17.98
C ARG A 53 -19.34 4.53 -18.51
N GLY A 54 -18.37 3.97 -17.80
CA GLY A 54 -16.96 3.95 -18.19
C GLY A 54 -16.71 3.31 -19.55
N GLN A 55 -17.36 2.19 -19.83
CA GLN A 55 -17.22 1.50 -21.11
C GLN A 55 -17.61 2.39 -22.30
N ALA A 56 -18.71 3.13 -22.19
CA ALA A 56 -19.15 4.05 -23.24
C ALA A 56 -18.10 5.16 -23.48
N LEU A 57 -17.65 5.81 -22.40
CA LEU A 57 -16.63 6.86 -22.47
C LEU A 57 -15.28 6.35 -23.00
N TYR A 58 -14.88 5.15 -22.60
CA TYR A 58 -13.66 4.50 -23.06
C TYR A 58 -13.67 4.30 -24.59
N ARG A 59 -14.79 3.80 -25.14
CA ARG A 59 -14.94 3.61 -26.59
C ARG A 59 -14.80 4.92 -27.36
N GLU A 60 -15.36 5.99 -26.83
CA GLU A 60 -15.33 7.31 -27.47
C GLU A 60 -13.94 7.97 -27.41
N SER A 61 -13.22 7.80 -26.29
CA SER A 61 -12.05 8.62 -25.97
C SER A 61 -10.71 7.89 -25.94
N CYS A 62 -10.71 6.58 -25.70
CA CYS A 62 -9.50 5.80 -25.35
C CYS A 62 -9.21 4.64 -26.32
N ALA A 63 -10.25 3.97 -26.80
CA ALA A 63 -10.14 2.72 -27.57
C ALA A 63 -9.26 2.82 -28.82
N ARG A 64 -9.28 3.97 -29.52
CA ARG A 64 -8.44 4.22 -30.70
C ARG A 64 -6.93 4.03 -30.47
N CYS A 65 -6.48 4.20 -29.22
CA CYS A 65 -5.07 4.08 -28.83
C CYS A 65 -4.82 2.83 -27.98
N HIS A 66 -5.71 2.54 -27.04
CA HIS A 66 -5.54 1.47 -26.06
C HIS A 66 -6.20 0.14 -26.45
N GLY A 67 -6.85 0.06 -27.62
CA GLY A 67 -7.56 -1.12 -28.12
C GLY A 67 -9.01 -1.16 -27.66
N GLU A 68 -9.92 -1.73 -28.45
CA GLU A 68 -11.34 -1.86 -28.10
C GLU A 68 -11.56 -2.71 -26.83
N ASP A 69 -10.68 -3.69 -26.62
CA ASP A 69 -10.66 -4.65 -25.52
C ASP A 69 -9.57 -4.34 -24.47
N LEU A 70 -8.96 -3.16 -24.52
CA LEU A 70 -7.86 -2.73 -23.63
C LEU A 70 -6.57 -3.54 -23.80
N SER A 71 -6.45 -4.39 -24.81
CA SER A 71 -5.23 -5.20 -25.06
C SER A 71 -4.03 -4.38 -25.52
N GLY A 72 -4.20 -3.08 -25.72
CA GLY A 72 -3.22 -2.19 -26.32
C GLY A 72 -3.29 -2.20 -27.84
N ALA A 73 -2.93 -1.07 -28.44
CA ALA A 73 -2.78 -0.90 -29.88
C ALA A 73 -1.60 0.02 -30.16
N ASN A 74 -1.87 1.31 -30.39
CA ASN A 74 -0.83 2.34 -30.53
C ASN A 74 -0.35 2.90 -29.17
N ALA A 75 -1.02 2.51 -28.09
CA ALA A 75 -0.63 2.78 -26.71
C ALA A 75 -0.64 1.47 -25.89
N ARG A 76 -0.04 1.54 -24.70
CA ARG A 76 0.13 0.38 -23.82
C ARG A 76 -1.20 -0.30 -23.47
N PRO A 77 -1.21 -1.63 -23.28
CA PRO A 77 -2.36 -2.36 -22.76
C PRO A 77 -2.79 -1.81 -21.39
N LEU A 78 -4.09 -1.82 -21.12
CA LEU A 78 -4.69 -1.41 -19.85
C LEU A 78 -5.33 -2.59 -19.11
N ALA A 79 -5.15 -3.81 -19.62
CA ALA A 79 -5.66 -5.04 -19.02
C ALA A 79 -4.59 -6.13 -18.89
N GLY A 80 -4.85 -7.08 -17.98
CA GLY A 80 -4.05 -8.28 -17.75
C GLY A 80 -2.69 -8.01 -17.09
N GLU A 81 -1.74 -8.91 -17.32
CA GLU A 81 -0.40 -8.85 -16.72
C GLU A 81 0.32 -7.52 -17.00
N ALA A 82 0.08 -6.91 -18.16
CA ALA A 82 0.67 -5.62 -18.49
C ALA A 82 0.17 -4.49 -17.56
N PHE A 83 -1.11 -4.53 -17.15
CA PHE A 83 -1.67 -3.59 -16.19
C PHE A 83 -1.02 -3.78 -14.81
N ILE A 84 -0.96 -5.03 -14.32
CA ILE A 84 -0.32 -5.35 -13.03
C ILE A 84 1.16 -4.99 -13.04
N ARG A 85 1.90 -5.29 -14.12
CA ARG A 85 3.30 -4.89 -14.24
C ARG A 85 3.47 -3.37 -14.15
N ASP A 86 2.60 -2.60 -14.81
CA ASP A 86 2.73 -1.15 -14.91
C ASP A 86 2.22 -0.41 -13.66
N TRP A 87 1.26 -0.99 -12.92
CA TRP A 87 0.52 -0.34 -11.84
C TRP A 87 0.51 -1.07 -10.49
N GLY A 88 0.89 -2.35 -10.44
CA GLY A 88 0.96 -3.13 -9.22
C GLY A 88 1.87 -2.50 -8.16
N GLY A 89 1.45 -2.47 -6.91
CA GLY A 89 2.15 -1.78 -5.82
C GLY A 89 1.97 -0.26 -5.82
N LEU A 90 1.13 0.30 -6.69
CA LEU A 90 0.69 1.69 -6.67
C LEU A 90 -0.81 1.78 -6.36
N THR A 91 -1.29 2.95 -5.99
CA THR A 91 -2.72 3.19 -5.75
C THR A 91 -3.46 3.53 -7.05
N LEU A 92 -4.80 3.42 -7.06
CA LEU A 92 -5.61 3.81 -8.21
C LEU A 92 -5.46 5.29 -8.57
N ASP A 93 -5.17 6.16 -7.61
CA ASP A 93 -4.86 7.56 -7.89
C ASP A 93 -3.63 7.72 -8.82
N SER A 94 -2.61 6.85 -8.69
CA SER A 94 -1.48 6.86 -9.63
C SER A 94 -1.90 6.58 -11.07
N VAL A 95 -2.87 5.68 -11.26
CA VAL A 95 -3.42 5.35 -12.58
C VAL A 95 -4.27 6.51 -13.09
N LEU A 96 -5.12 7.09 -12.25
CA LEU A 96 -5.98 8.24 -12.57
C LEU A 96 -5.18 9.49 -12.91
N THR A 97 -4.14 9.79 -12.15
CA THR A 97 -3.20 10.90 -12.41
C THR A 97 -2.58 10.77 -13.79
N ARG A 98 -2.17 9.56 -14.19
CA ARG A 98 -1.72 9.33 -15.57
C ARG A 98 -2.86 9.47 -16.57
N ALA A 99 -4.02 8.89 -16.31
CA ALA A 99 -5.18 8.93 -17.21
C ALA A 99 -5.63 10.36 -17.52
N ARG A 100 -5.57 11.27 -16.53
CA ARG A 100 -5.90 12.70 -16.70
C ARG A 100 -5.00 13.43 -17.69
N THR A 101 -3.80 12.92 -17.97
CA THR A 101 -2.91 13.47 -19.01
C THR A 101 -3.28 13.02 -20.43
N MET A 102 -4.26 12.12 -20.55
CA MET A 102 -4.77 11.60 -21.81
C MET A 102 -6.11 12.27 -22.20
N PRO A 103 -6.52 12.19 -23.47
CA PRO A 103 -5.66 11.87 -24.62
C PRO A 103 -4.61 12.99 -24.87
N PRO A 104 -3.57 12.74 -25.68
CA PRO A 104 -2.63 13.79 -26.07
C PRO A 104 -3.36 15.01 -26.66
N GLY A 105 -3.09 16.20 -26.11
CA GLY A 105 -3.78 17.44 -26.49
C GLY A 105 -5.19 17.63 -25.90
N GLY A 106 -5.67 16.68 -25.08
CA GLY A 106 -7.00 16.70 -24.46
C GLY A 106 -6.98 16.35 -22.97
N ALA A 107 -5.88 16.64 -22.27
CA ALA A 107 -5.72 16.38 -20.85
C ALA A 107 -6.90 16.98 -20.05
N GLY A 108 -7.44 16.20 -19.12
CA GLY A 108 -8.54 16.61 -18.25
C GLY A 108 -9.93 16.71 -18.92
N SER A 109 -10.05 16.41 -20.22
CA SER A 109 -11.27 16.70 -21.00
C SER A 109 -12.56 15.97 -20.53
N LEU A 110 -12.43 14.86 -19.81
CA LEU A 110 -13.57 14.04 -19.37
C LEU A 110 -14.11 14.40 -17.98
N GLY A 111 -13.44 15.32 -17.26
CA GLY A 111 -13.76 15.62 -15.86
C GLY A 111 -13.49 14.43 -14.92
N GLU A 112 -13.60 14.68 -13.62
CA GLU A 112 -13.30 13.69 -12.60
C GLU A 112 -14.19 12.44 -12.70
N GLU A 113 -15.51 12.63 -12.78
CA GLU A 113 -16.48 11.53 -12.88
C GLU A 113 -16.25 10.66 -14.11
N GLY A 114 -15.85 11.26 -15.24
CA GLY A 114 -15.57 10.53 -16.47
C GLY A 114 -14.35 9.62 -16.33
N TYR A 115 -13.26 10.12 -15.72
CA TYR A 115 -12.07 9.30 -15.45
C TYR A 115 -12.32 8.20 -14.42
N LEU A 116 -13.09 8.48 -13.37
CA LEU A 116 -13.51 7.46 -12.39
C LEU A 116 -14.36 6.37 -13.04
N ALA A 117 -15.30 6.76 -13.92
CA ALA A 117 -16.10 5.80 -14.68
C ALA A 117 -15.22 4.91 -15.57
N ILE A 118 -14.30 5.50 -16.34
CA ILE A 118 -13.35 4.73 -17.16
C ILE A 118 -12.47 3.82 -16.29
N MET A 119 -12.03 4.29 -15.11
CA MET A 119 -11.27 3.46 -14.18
C MET A 119 -12.07 2.24 -13.73
N ALA A 120 -13.34 2.42 -13.35
CA ALA A 120 -14.23 1.31 -13.00
C ALA A 120 -14.37 0.29 -14.14
N TYR A 121 -14.44 0.75 -15.40
CA TYR A 121 -14.45 -0.15 -16.56
C TYR A 121 -13.13 -0.91 -16.73
N ILE A 122 -11.99 -0.23 -16.57
CA ILE A 122 -10.67 -0.89 -16.58
C ILE A 122 -10.60 -1.96 -15.49
N LEU A 123 -11.11 -1.68 -14.29
CA LEU A 123 -11.14 -2.65 -13.20
C LEU A 123 -12.00 -3.87 -13.53
N GLU A 124 -13.18 -3.66 -14.13
CA GLU A 124 -14.07 -4.72 -14.58
C GLU A 124 -13.42 -5.62 -15.64
N VAL A 125 -12.75 -5.04 -16.63
CA VAL A 125 -12.04 -5.82 -17.67
C VAL A 125 -10.88 -6.62 -17.08
N ASN A 126 -10.24 -6.13 -16.03
CA ASN A 126 -9.20 -6.85 -15.29
C ASN A 126 -9.77 -7.89 -14.30
N ALA A 127 -11.08 -8.13 -14.30
CA ALA A 127 -11.77 -9.10 -13.46
C ALA A 127 -11.65 -8.83 -11.94
N PHE A 128 -11.43 -7.57 -11.55
CA PHE A 128 -11.54 -7.19 -10.15
C PHE A 128 -13.03 -7.21 -9.71
N PRO A 129 -13.32 -7.51 -8.43
CA PRO A 129 -14.70 -7.66 -7.97
C PRO A 129 -15.49 -6.35 -8.09
N VAL A 130 -16.79 -6.49 -8.38
CA VAL A 130 -17.75 -5.38 -8.34
C VAL A 130 -18.22 -5.17 -6.90
N GLY A 131 -18.26 -3.91 -6.47
CA GLY A 131 -18.77 -3.46 -5.20
C GLY A 131 -20.18 -2.86 -5.24
N ALA A 132 -20.62 -2.39 -4.07
CA ALA A 132 -21.93 -1.78 -3.89
C ALA A 132 -21.98 -0.27 -4.22
N GLY A 133 -20.83 0.40 -4.28
CA GLY A 133 -20.73 1.85 -4.45
C GLY A 133 -19.79 2.27 -5.57
N ASP A 134 -19.95 3.50 -6.02
CA ASP A 134 -19.08 4.10 -7.04
C ASP A 134 -17.71 4.42 -6.43
N LEU A 135 -16.64 4.16 -7.20
CA LEU A 135 -15.29 4.63 -6.91
C LEU A 135 -15.29 6.15 -6.85
N THR A 136 -14.69 6.70 -5.79
CA THR A 136 -14.51 8.14 -5.60
C THR A 136 -13.03 8.49 -5.61
N MET A 137 -12.68 9.76 -5.82
CA MET A 137 -11.28 10.18 -5.74
C MET A 137 -10.66 9.96 -4.37
N ALA A 138 -11.42 10.25 -3.31
CA ALA A 138 -10.95 10.02 -1.94
C ALA A 138 -10.60 8.55 -1.73
N HIS A 139 -11.48 7.63 -2.16
CA HIS A 139 -11.21 6.20 -2.02
C HIS A 139 -10.06 5.73 -2.93
N ALA A 140 -9.98 6.23 -4.17
CA ALA A 140 -8.93 5.83 -5.12
C ALA A 140 -7.51 6.14 -4.64
N ALA A 141 -7.33 7.13 -3.76
CA ALA A 141 -6.04 7.47 -3.16
C ALA A 141 -5.49 6.35 -2.28
N ASP A 142 -6.36 5.54 -1.66
CA ASP A 142 -5.99 4.51 -0.69
C ASP A 142 -6.04 3.09 -1.27
N VAL A 143 -6.66 2.91 -2.45
CA VAL A 143 -6.86 1.59 -3.06
C VAL A 143 -5.60 1.12 -3.78
N LEU A 144 -4.93 0.10 -3.22
CA LEU A 144 -3.75 -0.55 -3.79
C LEU A 144 -4.11 -1.45 -4.98
N VAL A 145 -3.34 -1.34 -6.06
CA VAL A 145 -3.42 -2.22 -7.23
C VAL A 145 -2.46 -3.40 -7.03
N HIS A 146 -2.95 -4.62 -7.18
CA HIS A 146 -2.10 -5.82 -7.21
C HIS A 146 -2.80 -7.02 -7.87
N GLY A 147 -2.01 -8.04 -8.23
CA GLY A 147 -2.51 -9.29 -8.79
C GLY A 147 -3.26 -10.16 -7.77
N PRO A 148 -3.83 -11.30 -8.20
CA PRO A 148 -4.61 -12.19 -7.32
C PRO A 148 -3.79 -12.80 -6.18
N ASP A 149 -2.47 -12.88 -6.34
CA ASP A 149 -1.56 -13.46 -5.35
C ASP A 149 -1.15 -12.47 -4.24
N GLY A 150 -1.73 -11.27 -4.23
CA GLY A 150 -1.44 -10.21 -3.27
C GLY A 150 -0.52 -9.12 -3.83
N PRO A 151 -0.07 -8.16 -3.00
CA PRO A 151 0.93 -7.20 -3.40
C PRO A 151 2.23 -7.91 -3.76
N ASP A 152 2.51 -7.98 -5.07
CA ASP A 152 3.74 -8.58 -5.58
C ASP A 152 4.96 -7.86 -5.01
N ALA A 153 6.05 -8.62 -4.82
CA ALA A 153 7.36 -8.01 -4.58
C ALA A 153 7.64 -7.00 -5.70
N VAL A 154 8.15 -5.82 -5.31
CA VAL A 154 8.35 -4.74 -6.28
C VAL A 154 9.23 -5.23 -7.45
N PRO A 155 8.76 -5.11 -8.70
CA PRO A 155 9.45 -5.70 -9.84
C PRO A 155 10.80 -5.05 -10.08
N ASN A 156 11.72 -5.81 -10.67
CA ASN A 156 13.01 -5.30 -11.10
C ASN A 156 12.82 -4.12 -12.06
N PHE A 157 13.68 -3.10 -11.95
CA PHE A 157 13.63 -1.83 -12.69
C PHE A 157 12.40 -0.95 -12.41
N ALA A 158 11.60 -1.24 -11.38
CA ALA A 158 10.62 -0.28 -10.90
C ALA A 158 11.32 0.89 -10.21
N LEU A 159 10.78 2.10 -10.38
CA LEU A 159 11.18 3.24 -9.56
C LEU A 159 10.64 3.03 -8.14
N VAL A 160 11.53 3.09 -7.16
CA VAL A 160 11.21 2.85 -5.75
C VAL A 160 11.75 3.95 -4.87
N GLN A 161 11.15 4.06 -3.68
CA GLN A 161 11.61 4.84 -2.56
C GLN A 161 12.02 3.90 -1.43
N VAL A 162 13.15 4.19 -0.80
CA VAL A 162 13.59 3.56 0.45
C VAL A 162 13.99 4.64 1.44
N VAL A 163 13.78 4.37 2.73
CA VAL A 163 14.27 5.21 3.84
C VAL A 163 15.29 4.41 4.63
N GLY A 164 16.47 4.97 4.86
CA GLY A 164 17.54 4.26 5.56
C GLY A 164 18.73 5.14 5.95
N CYS A 165 19.79 4.52 6.42
CA CYS A 165 21.02 5.18 6.84
C CYS A 165 22.03 5.26 5.70
N LEU A 166 22.41 6.46 5.30
CA LEU A 166 23.44 6.63 4.26
C LEU A 166 24.84 6.35 4.84
N ALA A 167 25.54 5.42 4.22
CA ALA A 167 26.91 5.06 4.58
C ALA A 167 27.76 4.85 3.32
N ARG A 168 29.07 4.70 3.52
CA ARG A 168 29.98 4.18 2.49
C ARG A 168 29.94 2.65 2.57
N ASP A 169 30.13 1.99 1.43
CA ASP A 169 30.25 0.53 1.40
C ASP A 169 31.49 0.05 2.19
N ALA A 170 31.60 -1.27 2.40
CA ALA A 170 32.66 -1.85 3.22
C ALA A 170 34.09 -1.56 2.68
N GLU A 171 34.21 -1.27 1.38
CA GLU A 171 35.47 -0.96 0.72
C GLU A 171 35.71 0.55 0.55
N ASP A 172 34.79 1.39 1.04
CA ASP A 172 34.78 2.86 0.89
C ASP A 172 34.83 3.36 -0.57
N ARG A 173 34.33 2.55 -1.52
CA ARG A 173 34.29 2.81 -2.97
C ARG A 173 32.94 3.33 -3.45
N GLY A 174 31.86 3.01 -2.76
CA GLY A 174 30.49 3.32 -3.15
C GLY A 174 29.65 3.88 -2.01
N TRP A 175 28.46 4.34 -2.36
CA TRP A 175 27.43 4.73 -1.39
C TRP A 175 26.46 3.56 -1.20
N ILE A 176 25.98 3.37 0.03
CA ILE A 176 25.01 2.35 0.39
C ILE A 176 23.98 2.96 1.35
N VAL A 177 22.73 2.55 1.22
CA VAL A 177 21.70 2.79 2.23
C VAL A 177 21.55 1.50 3.03
N THR A 178 21.81 1.57 4.33
CA THR A 178 21.71 0.45 5.29
C THR A 178 20.51 0.65 6.20
N SER A 179 20.10 -0.39 6.93
CA SER A 179 18.88 -0.38 7.75
C SER A 179 17.66 0.16 6.98
N ALA A 180 17.59 -0.20 5.69
CA ALA A 180 16.64 0.38 4.76
C ALA A 180 15.27 -0.26 4.95
N SER A 181 14.23 0.56 4.80
CA SER A 181 12.85 0.08 4.67
C SER A 181 12.70 -0.90 3.50
N GLU A 182 11.58 -1.62 3.46
CA GLU A 182 11.13 -2.25 2.21
C GLU A 182 11.03 -1.19 1.08
N PRO A 183 11.36 -1.55 -0.17
CA PRO A 183 11.23 -0.63 -1.28
C PRO A 183 9.75 -0.40 -1.58
N ILE A 184 9.31 0.86 -1.51
CA ILE A 184 7.95 1.26 -1.86
C ILE A 184 7.96 1.77 -3.30
N ARG A 185 7.13 1.18 -4.16
CA ARG A 185 7.04 1.61 -5.57
C ARG A 185 6.51 3.04 -5.65
N THR A 186 7.12 3.85 -6.51
CA THR A 186 6.69 5.24 -6.76
C THR A 186 6.79 5.59 -8.23
N ARG A 187 6.18 6.72 -8.62
CA ARG A 187 6.29 7.31 -9.96
C ARG A 187 6.99 8.66 -9.96
N ASP A 188 7.31 9.20 -8.78
CA ASP A 188 7.99 10.48 -8.63
C ASP A 188 9.49 10.26 -8.39
N PRO A 189 10.36 10.66 -9.34
CA PRO A 189 11.80 10.50 -9.20
C PRO A 189 12.45 11.55 -8.28
N GLU A 190 11.71 12.59 -7.89
CA GLU A 190 12.22 13.68 -7.05
C GLU A 190 12.09 13.36 -5.55
N ALA A 191 12.82 14.13 -4.72
CA ALA A 191 12.69 14.03 -3.27
C ALA A 191 11.26 14.35 -2.82
N SER A 192 10.78 13.63 -1.81
CA SER A 192 9.47 13.85 -1.21
C SER A 192 9.34 15.25 -0.63
N LYS A 193 8.17 15.87 -0.79
CA LYS A 193 7.83 17.23 -0.36
C LYS A 193 6.48 17.23 0.36
N ASP A 194 6.19 18.30 1.07
CA ASP A 194 4.88 18.56 1.71
C ASP A 194 4.38 17.35 2.53
N ASP A 195 3.14 16.91 2.31
CA ASP A 195 2.54 15.80 3.07
C ASP A 195 3.30 14.47 2.88
N LEU A 196 3.85 14.24 1.68
CA LEU A 196 4.67 13.06 1.41
C LEU A 196 5.98 13.08 2.20
N LEU A 197 6.57 14.26 2.43
CA LEU A 197 7.78 14.36 3.23
C LEU A 197 7.52 13.92 4.67
N MET A 198 6.39 14.30 5.26
CA MET A 198 6.01 13.87 6.61
C MET A 198 5.85 12.34 6.69
N ILE A 199 5.20 11.72 5.70
CA ILE A 199 5.03 10.26 5.62
C ILE A 199 6.40 9.58 5.45
N THR A 200 7.25 10.09 4.57
CA THR A 200 8.60 9.57 4.33
C THR A 200 9.47 9.67 5.59
N GLN A 201 9.41 10.77 6.33
CA GLN A 201 10.11 10.92 7.61
C GLN A 201 9.59 9.96 8.69
N ALA A 202 8.31 9.62 8.66
CA ALA A 202 7.70 8.66 9.58
C ALA A 202 7.95 7.18 9.19
N THR A 203 8.45 6.91 7.99
CA THR A 203 8.66 5.53 7.49
C THR A 203 9.70 4.79 8.34
N PRO A 204 9.36 3.71 9.04
CA PRO A 204 10.30 2.98 9.89
C PRO A 204 11.53 2.50 9.11
N LEU A 205 12.67 2.46 9.79
CA LEU A 205 13.85 1.75 9.28
C LEU A 205 13.54 0.25 9.20
N GLY A 206 14.27 -0.46 8.35
CA GLY A 206 14.13 -1.90 8.17
C GLY A 206 15.48 -2.62 8.18
N ASP A 207 15.50 -3.84 7.67
CA ASP A 207 16.68 -4.70 7.67
C ASP A 207 17.35 -4.80 6.29
N ASN A 208 16.81 -4.10 5.29
CA ASN A 208 17.33 -4.14 3.92
C ASN A 208 18.59 -3.30 3.76
N SER A 209 19.30 -3.52 2.65
CA SER A 209 20.40 -2.68 2.22
C SER A 209 20.39 -2.52 0.71
N PHE A 210 20.75 -1.34 0.24
CA PHE A 210 20.78 -1.02 -1.19
C PHE A 210 22.07 -0.29 -1.56
N GLU A 211 22.84 -0.85 -2.49
CA GLU A 211 23.94 -0.14 -3.12
C GLU A 211 23.41 0.99 -4.01
N LEU A 212 24.04 2.16 -3.95
CA LEU A 212 23.64 3.31 -4.73
C LEU A 212 24.53 3.46 -5.96
N MET A 213 23.94 3.29 -7.14
CA MET A 213 24.60 3.42 -8.44
C MET A 213 24.33 4.78 -9.07
N TYR A 214 25.33 5.31 -9.79
CA TYR A 214 25.24 6.57 -10.55
C TYR A 214 24.79 7.78 -9.72
N VAL A 215 25.20 7.82 -8.45
CA VAL A 215 24.76 8.86 -7.51
C VAL A 215 25.22 10.24 -7.95
N PHE A 216 24.25 11.13 -8.16
CA PHE A 216 24.49 12.54 -8.46
C PHE A 216 23.36 13.43 -7.90
N PRO A 217 23.66 14.55 -7.23
CA PRO A 217 25.00 14.99 -6.80
C PRO A 217 25.61 14.05 -5.74
N ASP A 218 26.92 14.18 -5.49
CA ASP A 218 27.60 13.40 -4.45
C ASP A 218 27.02 13.70 -3.05
N PRO A 219 26.45 12.71 -2.32
CA PRO A 219 25.75 12.94 -1.06
C PRO A 219 26.70 12.92 0.15
N ALA A 220 27.98 13.28 -0.02
CA ALA A 220 28.97 13.23 1.04
C ALA A 220 28.58 14.01 2.30
N SER A 221 27.85 15.13 2.16
CA SER A 221 27.32 15.93 3.26
C SER A 221 26.22 15.22 4.08
N TYR A 222 25.67 14.12 3.57
CA TYR A 222 24.61 13.33 4.22
C TYR A 222 25.14 12.03 4.82
N ARG A 223 26.46 11.84 4.91
CA ARG A 223 27.04 10.64 5.51
C ARG A 223 26.58 10.49 6.97
N GLY A 224 25.97 9.36 7.30
CA GLY A 224 25.41 9.07 8.63
C GLY A 224 24.01 9.65 8.88
N HIS A 225 23.46 10.39 7.91
CA HIS A 225 22.10 10.90 7.97
C HIS A 225 21.10 9.78 7.73
N ARG A 226 19.88 9.97 8.24
CA ARG A 226 18.72 9.27 7.72
C ARG A 226 18.34 9.90 6.40
N VAL A 227 18.25 9.11 5.35
CA VAL A 227 17.99 9.59 4.00
C VAL A 227 16.78 8.91 3.38
N GLU A 228 16.13 9.63 2.48
CA GLU A 228 15.34 9.06 1.42
C GLU A 228 16.28 8.81 0.23
N ALA A 229 16.24 7.62 -0.34
CA ALA A 229 16.80 7.35 -1.65
C ALA A 229 15.69 6.88 -2.59
N LYS A 230 15.63 7.48 -3.78
CA LYS A 230 14.80 6.96 -4.87
C LYS A 230 15.67 6.57 -6.05
N GLY A 231 15.24 5.54 -6.75
CA GLY A 231 15.95 5.02 -7.91
C GLY A 231 15.27 3.81 -8.52
N PHE A 232 15.76 3.39 -9.68
CA PHE A 232 15.29 2.15 -10.29
C PHE A 232 15.93 0.96 -9.56
N LEU A 233 15.07 0.09 -9.01
CA LEU A 233 15.48 -1.11 -8.30
C LEU A 233 16.22 -2.06 -9.23
N ILE A 234 17.34 -2.60 -8.78
CA ILE A 234 18.12 -3.63 -9.45
C ILE A 234 18.27 -4.79 -8.46
N ARG A 235 17.45 -5.82 -8.65
CA ARG A 235 17.53 -7.05 -7.87
C ARG A 235 18.73 -7.88 -8.33
N ARG A 236 19.57 -8.32 -7.40
CA ARG A 236 20.72 -9.18 -7.67
C ARG A 236 20.44 -10.59 -7.14
N GLU A 237 20.57 -11.58 -8.03
CA GLU A 237 20.21 -12.98 -7.70
C GLU A 237 21.39 -13.78 -7.12
N GLU A 238 22.59 -13.21 -7.11
CA GLU A 238 23.78 -13.87 -6.56
C GLU A 238 23.66 -14.03 -5.03
N PRO A 239 23.97 -15.21 -4.45
CA PRO A 239 23.89 -15.41 -3.01
C PRO A 239 24.72 -14.39 -2.22
N GLY A 240 24.06 -13.65 -1.32
CA GLY A 240 24.71 -12.63 -0.50
C GLY A 240 24.98 -11.30 -1.22
N ALA A 241 24.54 -11.15 -2.48
CA ALA A 241 24.58 -9.86 -3.15
C ALA A 241 23.56 -8.90 -2.54
N VAL A 242 23.95 -7.63 -2.48
CA VAL A 242 23.09 -6.54 -2.05
C VAL A 242 22.37 -5.98 -3.28
N ASP A 243 21.06 -5.81 -3.20
CA ASP A 243 20.28 -5.14 -4.24
C ASP A 243 20.80 -3.71 -4.46
N ALA A 244 20.54 -3.13 -5.62
CA ALA A 244 21.02 -1.79 -5.94
C ALA A 244 19.89 -0.86 -6.38
N LEU A 245 20.11 0.44 -6.24
CA LEU A 245 19.29 1.49 -6.82
C LEU A 245 20.13 2.23 -7.85
N ASN A 246 19.65 2.30 -9.10
CA ASN A 246 20.11 3.32 -10.02
C ASN A 246 19.44 4.65 -9.64
N VAL A 247 20.20 5.50 -8.95
CA VAL A 247 19.68 6.61 -8.16
C VAL A 247 19.11 7.73 -9.03
N THR A 248 17.93 8.22 -8.65
CA THR A 248 17.38 9.50 -9.14
C THR A 248 17.55 10.61 -8.13
N VAL A 249 17.49 10.31 -6.82
CA VAL A 249 17.69 11.29 -5.76
C VAL A 249 18.16 10.62 -4.46
N VAL A 250 19.01 11.33 -3.70
CA VAL A 250 19.29 11.08 -2.29
C VAL A 250 19.03 12.38 -1.54
N ALA A 251 18.13 12.34 -0.56
CA ALA A 251 17.75 13.51 0.23
C ALA A 251 17.88 13.22 1.73
N SER A 252 18.46 14.15 2.47
CA SER A 252 18.53 14.07 3.93
C SER A 252 17.15 14.27 4.55
N LEU A 253 16.73 13.34 5.39
CA LEU A 253 15.51 13.43 6.20
C LEU A 253 15.81 13.88 7.63
N ASP A 254 16.92 13.41 8.20
CA ASP A 254 17.44 13.78 9.52
C ASP A 254 18.97 13.71 9.52
N ALA A 255 19.64 14.58 10.28
CA ALA A 255 21.10 14.62 10.38
C ALA A 255 21.70 13.36 11.06
N THR A 256 20.86 12.57 11.74
CA THR A 256 21.24 11.32 12.39
C THR A 256 20.35 10.18 11.93
N CYS A 257 20.96 9.01 11.70
CA CYS A 257 20.20 7.78 11.49
C CYS A 257 20.16 6.97 12.78
N GLN A 258 19.13 7.22 13.58
CA GLN A 258 18.83 6.44 14.79
C GLN A 258 17.63 5.53 14.51
N PRO A 259 17.63 4.28 15.01
CA PRO A 259 16.45 3.41 14.99
C PRO A 259 15.32 3.96 15.85
#